data_AF-A0A947JPF4-F1
#
_entry.id   AF-A0A947JPF4-F1
#
_cell.length_a   1.000
_cell.length_b   1.000
_cell.length_c   1.000
_cell.angle_alpha   90.00
_cell.angle_beta   90.00
_cell.angle_gamma   90.00
#
_symmetry.space_group_name_H-M   'P 1'
#
loop_
_entity.id
_entity.type
_entity.pdbx_description
1 polymer ?
#
loop_
_entity_poly.entity_id
_entity_poly.type
_entity_poly.pdbx_seq_one_letter_code
_entity_poly.pdbx_strand_id
1 'polypeptide(L)'
;MEERVEQRQKMTREEILEKKISMARERGSRIMKINSPLGSIMFNVLRQFDQAYAHFKGQLGEPGGISHEEGAALMDEARKITMAFSEFTGKLSKQVRFKYYVPQELQEMRQVTNRKKDDLSTK
;
A
#
# COMPACT_ATOMS: atom_id res chain seq x y z
N MET A 1 3.16 1.17 -40.26
CA MET A 1 2.61 -0.02 -39.59
C MET A 1 3.80 -0.87 -39.21
N GLU A 2 4.16 -0.92 -37.93
CA GLU A 2 4.99 -1.98 -37.35
C GLU A 2 4.85 -1.91 -35.82
N GLU A 3 3.87 -2.65 -35.33
CA GLU A 3 3.58 -2.81 -33.91
C GLU A 3 4.62 -3.80 -33.35
N ARG A 4 5.62 -3.30 -32.62
CA ARG A 4 6.52 -4.18 -31.85
C ARG A 4 5.75 -4.73 -30.67
N VAL A 5 5.03 -5.82 -30.89
CA VAL A 5 4.50 -6.66 -29.82
C VAL A 5 5.70 -7.36 -29.18
N GLU A 6 6.29 -6.73 -28.17
CA GLU A 6 7.21 -7.42 -27.26
C GLU A 6 6.46 -8.61 -26.66
N GLN A 7 6.74 -9.80 -27.16
CA GLN A 7 6.33 -11.04 -26.54
C GLN A 7 7.02 -11.13 -25.18
N ARG A 8 6.35 -10.62 -24.13
CA ARG A 8 6.73 -10.90 -22.75
C ARG A 8 6.65 -12.41 -22.55
N GLN A 9 7.78 -13.09 -22.73
CA GLN A 9 7.89 -14.52 -22.45
C GLN A 9 7.34 -14.79 -21.04
N LYS A 10 6.37 -15.70 -20.94
CA LYS A 10 5.86 -16.15 -19.65
C LYS A 10 6.98 -16.91 -18.97
N MET A 11 7.51 -16.35 -17.89
CA MET A 11 8.55 -16.97 -17.06
C MET A 11 8.12 -18.37 -16.62
N THR A 12 9.07 -19.31 -16.63
CA THR A 12 8.87 -20.67 -16.13
C THR A 12 8.65 -20.67 -14.61
N ARG A 13 8.10 -21.76 -14.07
CA ARG A 13 7.85 -21.86 -12.61
C ARG A 13 9.15 -21.77 -11.79
N GLU A 14 10.24 -22.30 -12.32
CA GLU A 14 11.58 -22.27 -11.71
C GLU A 14 12.14 -20.84 -11.72
N GLU A 15 12.06 -20.13 -12.85
CA GLU A 15 12.46 -18.72 -12.96
C GLU A 15 11.65 -17.81 -12.02
N ILE A 16 10.34 -18.07 -11.87
CA ILE A 16 9.50 -17.34 -10.90
C ILE A 16 9.99 -17.60 -9.47
N LEU A 17 10.42 -18.83 -9.17
CA LEU A 17 10.90 -19.20 -7.84
C LEU A 17 12.26 -18.55 -7.54
N GLU A 18 13.20 -18.62 -8.47
CA GLU A 18 14.51 -17.98 -8.35
C GLU A 18 14.39 -16.46 -8.25
N LYS A 19 13.52 -15.84 -9.05
CA LYS A 19 13.24 -14.41 -8.95
C LYS A 19 12.66 -14.03 -7.59
N LYS A 20 11.75 -14.84 -7.04
CA LYS A 20 11.24 -14.63 -5.67
C LYS A 20 12.34 -14.75 -4.61
N ILE A 21 13.25 -15.71 -4.76
CA ILE A 21 14.39 -15.92 -3.86
C ILE A 21 15.39 -14.77 -3.97
N SER A 22 15.65 -14.27 -5.17
CA SER A 22 16.54 -13.12 -5.41
C SER A 22 15.97 -11.84 -4.82
N MET A 23 14.69 -11.55 -5.08
CA MET A 23 13.99 -10.39 -4.51
C MET A 23 13.96 -10.43 -2.98
N ALA A 24 13.87 -11.62 -2.38
CA ALA A 24 13.96 -11.81 -0.93
C ALA A 24 15.32 -11.42 -0.32
N ARG A 25 16.38 -11.34 -1.13
CA ARG A 25 17.75 -10.98 -0.68
C ARG A 25 18.02 -9.47 -0.76
N GLU A 26 17.14 -8.68 -1.38
CA GLU A 26 17.29 -7.22 -1.44
C GLU A 26 17.07 -6.58 -0.07
N ARG A 27 17.86 -5.54 0.23
CA ARG A 27 17.82 -4.83 1.52
C ARG A 27 16.48 -4.10 1.66
N GLY A 28 15.69 -4.48 2.65
CA GLY A 28 14.35 -3.93 2.89
C GLY A 28 13.21 -4.81 2.39
N SER A 29 13.51 -5.91 1.69
CA SER A 29 12.50 -6.88 1.26
C SER A 29 11.81 -7.56 2.42
N ARG A 30 10.49 -7.67 2.34
CA ARG A 30 9.66 -8.39 3.30
C ARG A 30 9.01 -9.58 2.61
N ILE A 31 9.25 -10.79 3.11
CA ILE A 31 8.60 -12.01 2.64
C ILE A 31 7.35 -12.25 3.46
N MET A 32 6.20 -12.39 2.81
CA MET A 32 4.92 -12.69 3.45
C MET A 32 4.29 -13.93 2.80
N LYS A 33 3.89 -14.91 3.63
CA LYS A 33 3.06 -16.03 3.18
C LYS A 33 1.60 -15.60 3.12
N ILE A 34 0.99 -15.70 1.94
CA ILE A 34 -0.41 -15.35 1.71
C ILE A 34 -1.21 -16.63 1.54
N ASN A 35 -2.22 -16.83 2.39
CA ASN A 35 -3.00 -18.08 2.43
C ASN A 35 -4.42 -17.94 1.83
N SER A 36 -4.80 -16.77 1.33
CA SER A 36 -6.15 -16.53 0.80
C SER A 36 -6.14 -15.86 -0.58
N PRO A 37 -7.12 -16.16 -1.47
CA PRO A 37 -7.26 -15.47 -2.75
C PRO A 37 -7.42 -13.96 -2.59
N LEU A 38 -8.23 -13.53 -1.61
CA LEU A 38 -8.41 -12.11 -1.31
C LEU A 38 -7.12 -11.43 -0.87
N GLY A 39 -6.32 -12.10 -0.02
CA GLY A 39 -5.01 -11.60 0.40
C GLY A 39 -4.03 -11.47 -0.77
N SER A 40 -4.12 -12.36 -1.76
CA SER A 40 -3.28 -12.30 -2.97
C SER A 40 -3.62 -11.07 -3.83
N ILE A 41 -4.93 -10.78 -3.99
CA ILE A 41 -5.40 -9.58 -4.68
C ILE A 41 -4.93 -8.32 -3.93
N MET A 42 -5.14 -8.27 -2.61
CA MET A 42 -4.72 -7.13 -1.79
C MET A 42 -3.21 -6.89 -1.87
N PHE A 43 -2.40 -7.95 -1.86
CA PHE A 43 -0.96 -7.83 -2.01
C PHE A 43 -0.56 -7.29 -3.39
N ASN A 44 -1.21 -7.75 -4.46
CA ASN A 44 -0.95 -7.23 -5.81
C ASN A 44 -1.32 -5.74 -5.92
N VAL A 45 -2.43 -5.33 -5.31
CA VAL A 45 -2.83 -3.92 -5.24
C VAL A 45 -1.81 -3.12 -4.43
N LEU A 46 -1.38 -3.60 -3.26
CA LEU A 46 -0.35 -2.94 -2.44
C LEU A 46 0.97 -2.79 -3.21
N ARG A 47 1.38 -3.81 -3.96
CA ARG A 47 2.58 -3.76 -4.81
C ARG A 47 2.45 -2.70 -5.89
N GLN A 48 1.31 -2.62 -6.56
CA GLN A 48 1.07 -1.59 -7.58
C GLN A 48 1.00 -0.18 -6.98
N PHE A 49 0.42 -0.05 -5.79
CA PHE A 49 0.42 1.20 -5.03
C PHE A 49 1.85 1.65 -4.71
N ASP A 50 2.71 0.76 -4.21
CA ASP A 50 4.10 1.11 -3.87
C ASP A 50 4.91 1.55 -5.12
N GLN A 51 4.70 0.88 -6.25
CA GLN A 51 5.25 1.30 -7.55
C GLN A 51 4.74 2.69 -7.96
N ALA A 52 3.42 2.91 -7.89
CA ALA A 52 2.82 4.21 -8.20
C ALA A 52 3.32 5.31 -7.26
N TYR A 53 3.57 4.99 -5.99
CA TYR A 53 4.08 5.93 -5.00
C TYR A 53 5.51 6.40 -5.31
N ALA A 54 6.36 5.52 -5.87
CA ALA A 54 7.68 5.89 -6.35
C ALA A 54 7.59 6.92 -7.50
N HIS A 55 6.67 6.71 -8.44
CA HIS A 55 6.40 7.68 -9.52
C HIS A 55 5.83 9.00 -9.00
N PHE A 56 4.87 8.91 -8.07
CA PHE A 56 4.26 10.06 -7.43
C PHE A 56 5.30 11.00 -6.80
N LYS A 57 6.28 10.46 -6.06
CA LYS A 57 7.35 11.29 -5.46
C LYS A 57 8.18 12.04 -6.49
N GLY A 58 8.43 11.43 -7.65
CA GLY A 58 9.17 12.06 -8.73
C GLY A 58 8.38 13.10 -9.53
N GLN A 59 7.06 13.17 -9.36
CA GLN A 59 6.18 14.11 -10.06
C GLN A 59 5.62 15.20 -9.13
N LEU A 60 5.86 15.11 -7.82
CA LEU A 60 5.31 16.02 -6.83
C LEU A 60 6.06 17.37 -6.88
N GLY A 61 5.36 18.44 -7.26
CA GLY A 61 5.92 19.79 -7.35
C GLY A 61 6.68 20.07 -8.66
N GLU A 62 6.72 19.11 -9.58
CA GLU A 62 7.32 19.29 -10.91
C GLU A 62 6.40 20.09 -11.85
N PRO A 63 6.93 20.93 -12.76
CA PRO A 63 6.14 21.61 -13.79
C PRO A 63 5.41 20.59 -14.69
N GLY A 64 4.07 20.64 -14.70
CA GLY A 64 3.23 19.66 -15.41
C GLY A 64 3.05 18.32 -14.68
N GLY A 65 3.58 18.20 -13.46
CA GLY A 65 3.35 17.10 -12.53
C GLY A 65 2.17 17.34 -11.58
N ILE A 66 2.22 16.71 -10.40
CA ILE A 66 1.16 16.80 -9.38
C ILE A 66 1.49 17.96 -8.43
N SER A 67 0.50 18.82 -8.16
CA SER A 67 0.71 19.90 -7.19
C SER A 67 0.87 19.39 -5.76
N HIS A 68 1.48 20.18 -4.88
CA HIS A 68 1.62 19.81 -3.47
C HIS A 68 0.27 19.63 -2.76
N GLU A 69 -0.75 20.40 -3.15
CA GLU A 69 -2.10 20.32 -2.58
C GLU A 69 -2.79 19.02 -2.98
N GLU A 70 -2.81 18.70 -4.28
CA GLU A 70 -3.35 17.43 -4.78
C GLU A 70 -2.60 16.23 -4.19
N GLY A 71 -1.27 16.33 -4.10
CA GLY A 71 -0.46 15.30 -3.47
C GLY A 71 -0.78 15.10 -1.99
N ALA A 72 -1.02 16.18 -1.25
CA ALA A 72 -1.44 16.11 0.14
C ALA A 72 -2.82 15.45 0.30
N ALA A 73 -3.76 15.75 -0.60
CA ALA A 73 -5.10 15.15 -0.63
C ALA A 73 -5.02 13.64 -0.90
N LEU A 74 -4.24 13.21 -1.91
CA LEU A 74 -4.03 11.79 -2.22
C LEU A 74 -3.39 11.04 -1.04
N MET A 75 -2.41 11.65 -0.37
CA MET A 75 -1.80 11.06 0.83
C MET A 75 -2.77 10.97 2.01
N ASP A 76 -3.69 11.92 2.13
CA ASP A 76 -4.74 11.86 3.15
C ASP A 76 -5.74 10.74 2.89
N GLU A 77 -6.12 10.55 1.64
CA GLU A 77 -6.96 9.42 1.23
C GLU A 77 -6.27 8.07 1.51
N ALA A 78 -4.98 7.94 1.15
CA ALA A 78 -4.21 6.73 1.44
C ALA A 78 -4.16 6.42 2.96
N ARG A 79 -4.01 7.44 3.81
CA ARG A 79 -4.08 7.29 5.27
C ARG A 79 -5.46 6.78 5.73
N LYS A 80 -6.55 7.38 5.23
CA LYS A 80 -7.92 6.98 5.55
C LYS A 80 -8.19 5.52 5.16
N ILE A 81 -7.75 5.10 3.97
CA ILE A 81 -7.89 3.71 3.51
C ILE A 81 -7.13 2.76 4.44
N THR A 82 -5.89 3.10 4.81
CA THR A 82 -5.07 2.27 5.70
C THR A 82 -5.72 2.11 7.07
N MET A 83 -6.26 3.20 7.64
CA MET A 83 -7.01 3.17 8.89
C MET A 83 -8.28 2.30 8.79
N ALA A 84 -9.08 2.50 7.75
CA ALA A 84 -10.30 1.74 7.52
C ALA A 84 -10.02 0.24 7.36
N PHE A 85 -8.95 -0.12 6.66
CA PHE A 85 -8.54 -1.51 6.50
C PHE A 85 -8.09 -2.16 7.82
N SER A 86 -7.36 -1.42 8.65
CA SER A 86 -7.01 -1.87 10.00
C SER A 86 -8.24 -2.06 10.89
N GLU A 87 -9.22 -1.16 10.82
CA GLU A 87 -10.48 -1.29 11.55
C GLU A 87 -11.29 -2.50 11.12
N PHE A 88 -11.41 -2.70 9.82
CA PHE A 88 -12.04 -3.89 9.26
C PHE A 88 -11.34 -5.16 9.77
N THR A 89 -10.01 -5.19 9.71
CA THR A 89 -9.21 -6.32 10.19
C THR A 89 -9.44 -6.57 11.67
N GLY A 90 -9.50 -5.52 12.50
CA GLY A 90 -9.84 -5.64 13.91
C GLY A 90 -11.25 -6.19 14.16
N LYS A 91 -12.25 -5.75 13.39
CA LYS A 91 -13.63 -6.29 13.47
C LYS A 91 -13.68 -7.76 13.10
N LEU A 92 -13.07 -8.14 11.97
CA LEU A 92 -12.98 -9.54 11.52
C LEU A 92 -12.29 -10.42 12.57
N SER A 93 -11.16 -9.94 13.11
CA SER A 93 -10.35 -10.66 14.10
C SER A 93 -11.15 -11.00 15.36
N LYS A 94 -11.99 -10.08 15.84
CA LYS A 94 -12.90 -10.35 16.96
C LYS A 94 -13.88 -11.48 16.67
N GLN A 95 -14.46 -11.53 15.46
CA GLN A 95 -15.42 -12.56 15.06
C GLN A 95 -14.78 -13.95 14.98
N VAL A 96 -13.52 -14.02 14.55
CA VAL A 96 -12.80 -15.31 14.38
C VAL A 96 -11.88 -15.64 15.55
N ARG A 97 -11.98 -14.91 16.67
CA ARG A 97 -11.12 -15.06 17.86
C ARG A 97 -9.62 -15.01 17.55
N PHE A 98 -9.24 -14.23 16.55
CA PHE A 98 -7.85 -13.95 16.22
C PHE A 98 -7.36 -12.71 16.96
N LYS A 99 -6.12 -12.74 17.47
CA LYS A 99 -5.52 -11.59 18.13
C LYS A 99 -4.81 -10.71 17.11
N TYR A 100 -5.48 -9.64 16.70
CA TYR A 100 -4.90 -8.61 15.84
C TYR A 100 -4.15 -7.56 16.67
N TYR A 101 -2.90 -7.29 16.27
CA TYR A 101 -2.06 -6.25 16.86
C TYR A 101 -2.05 -5.05 15.91
N VAL A 102 -2.61 -3.94 16.36
CA VAL A 102 -2.63 -2.69 15.58
C VAL A 102 -1.21 -2.13 15.54
N PRO A 103 -0.63 -1.88 14.33
CA PRO A 103 0.67 -1.23 14.19
C PRO A 103 0.74 0.11 14.93
N GLN A 104 1.89 0.41 15.55
CA GLN A 104 2.08 1.63 16.34
C GLN A 104 1.86 2.89 15.49
N GLU A 105 2.32 2.86 14.25
CA GLU A 105 2.22 3.97 13.29
C GLU A 105 0.75 4.35 13.06
N LEU A 106 -0.17 3.38 13.06
CA LEU A 106 -1.60 3.63 12.93
C LEU A 106 -2.23 4.21 14.20
N GLN A 107 -1.65 3.93 15.37
CA GLN A 107 -2.08 4.54 16.63
C GLN A 107 -1.72 6.03 16.64
N GLU A 108 -0.54 6.38 16.13
CA GLU A 108 -0.08 7.77 16.02
C GLU A 108 -0.93 8.56 15.02
N MET A 109 -1.25 7.96 13.86
CA MET A 109 -2.14 8.58 12.86
C MET A 109 -3.54 8.91 13.42
N ARG A 110 -4.11 8.03 14.26
CA ARG A 110 -5.39 8.27 14.93
C ARG A 110 -5.35 9.50 15.84
N GLN A 111 -4.29 9.66 16.61
CA GLN A 111 -4.15 10.79 17.55
C GLN A 111 -4.09 12.13 16.82
N VAL A 112 -3.37 12.21 15.70
CA VAL A 112 -3.29 13.43 14.87
C VAL A 112 -4.64 13.78 14.26
N THR A 113 -5.42 12.78 13.85
CA THR A 113 -6.73 12.99 13.22
C THR A 113 -7.76 13.50 14.23
N ASN A 114 -7.74 12.99 15.47
CA ASN A 114 -8.63 13.43 16.53
C ASN A 114 -8.34 14.88 16.95
N ARG A 115 -7.05 15.25 17.13
CA ARG A 115 -6.67 16.64 17.46
C ARG A 115 -7.15 17.65 16.42
N LYS A 116 -7.04 17.33 15.12
CA LYS A 116 -7.56 18.19 14.05
C LYS A 116 -9.09 18.35 14.11
N LYS A 117 -9.83 17.29 14.46
CA LYS A 117 -11.29 17.37 14.63
C LYS A 117 -11.68 18.26 15.80
N ASP A 118 -10.96 18.18 16.91
CA ASP A 118 -11.23 18.99 18.10
C ASP A 118 -10.97 20.49 17.83
N ASP A 119 -9.90 20.82 17.10
CA ASP A 119 -9.60 22.21 16.68
C ASP A 119 -10.64 22.80 15.71
N LEU A 120 -11.24 21.95 14.86
CA LEU A 120 -12.32 22.32 13.93
C LEU A 120 -13.69 22.43 14.60
N SER A 121 -13.89 21.77 15.75
CA SER A 121 -15.15 21.81 16.51
C SER A 121 -15.22 22.97 17.51
N THR A 122 -14.13 23.73 17.67
CA THR A 122 -14.02 24.86 18.62
C THR A 122 -13.98 26.22 17.90
N LYS A 123 -14.18 26.24 16.58
CA LYS A 123 -14.42 27.44 15.75
C LYS A 123 -15.86 27.44 15.26
#